data_AF-A0A7C3S2Y1-F1
#
_entry.id   AF-A0A7C3S2Y1-F1
#
_cell.length_a   1.000
_cell.length_b   1.000
_cell.length_c   1.000
_cell.angle_alpha   90.00
_cell.angle_beta   90.00
_cell.angle_gamma   90.00
#
_symmetry.space_group_name_H-M   'P 1'
#
loop_
_entity.id
_entity.type
_entity.pdbx_description
1 polymer ?
#
loop_
_entity_poly.entity_id
_entity_poly.type
_entity_poly.pdbx_seq_one_letter_code
_entity_poly.pdbx_strand_id
1 'polypeptide(L)'
;MINIHDYSDRPERFKSNISKLRHGRLALKFLDHMGALGLSQGRVVKYADHLPPLLRIMDFNPREAKREDVEKAVAWINSRPYKKWTKRDHKLVLGKLIQHAKVGYCSGTAPTPEEVSWISLRVKEKDSKVTPDSLLSKEDFEAIVKAAENPRDRALVYALFEATLRPGELLAMTVGSVEFKDKYCLIAVNGKTEIKRIPPVISFKPLLRRLKETVRS
;
A
#
# COMPACT_ATOMS: atom_id res chain seq x y z
N MET A 1 10.44 -10.37 9.34
CA MET A 1 9.52 -9.99 8.25
C MET A 1 10.37 -9.41 7.13
N ILE A 2 10.36 -9.98 5.93
CA ILE A 2 11.20 -9.49 4.82
C ILE A 2 10.72 -8.08 4.43
N ASN A 3 11.62 -7.09 4.48
CA ASN A 3 11.31 -5.71 4.10
C ASN A 3 11.38 -5.57 2.56
N ILE A 4 10.32 -6.00 1.88
CA ILE A 4 10.24 -6.05 0.40
C ILE A 4 10.25 -4.66 -0.24
N HIS A 5 9.92 -3.61 0.50
CA HIS A 5 9.65 -2.28 -0.05
C HIS A 5 10.57 -1.18 0.50
N ASP A 6 11.63 -1.57 1.22
CA ASP A 6 12.59 -0.65 1.85
C ASP A 6 11.88 0.44 2.67
N TYR A 7 10.99 0.01 3.57
CA TYR A 7 10.23 0.90 4.43
C TYR A 7 11.01 1.40 5.66
N SER A 8 12.30 1.07 5.82
CA SER A 8 13.11 1.48 6.97
C SER A 8 13.58 2.93 6.84
N ASP A 9 14.05 3.34 5.65
CA ASP A 9 14.70 4.65 5.48
C ASP A 9 13.73 5.72 4.96
N ARG A 10 12.70 5.30 4.24
CA ARG A 10 11.66 6.19 3.70
C ARG A 10 10.95 7.05 4.77
N PRO A 11 10.52 6.50 5.93
CA PRO A 11 9.88 7.30 6.97
C PRO A 11 10.77 8.45 7.45
N GLU A 12 12.06 8.20 7.68
CA GLU A 12 12.99 9.20 8.20
C GLU A 12 13.22 10.34 7.20
N ARG A 13 13.29 10.02 5.91
CA ARG A 13 13.34 11.06 4.86
C ARG A 13 12.10 11.95 4.86
N PHE A 14 10.91 11.36 4.99
CA PHE A 14 9.67 12.15 5.07
C PHE A 14 9.61 12.98 6.34
N LYS A 15 9.96 12.40 7.50
CA LYS A 15 10.01 13.12 8.78
C LYS A 15 10.97 14.31 8.73
N SER A 16 12.16 14.12 8.16
CA SER A 16 13.14 15.20 7.97
C SER A 16 12.55 16.36 7.14
N ASN A 17 11.87 16.05 6.03
CA ASN A 17 11.22 17.08 5.22
C ASN A 17 10.06 17.76 5.94
N ILE A 18 9.23 17.00 6.67
CA ILE A 18 8.10 17.53 7.45
C ILE A 18 8.57 18.46 8.55
N SER A 19 9.69 18.15 9.22
CA SER A 19 10.24 18.93 10.33
C SER A 19 10.53 20.40 9.95
N LYS A 20 10.80 20.65 8.67
CA LYS A 20 11.13 21.96 8.09
C LYS A 20 9.90 22.79 7.70
N LEU A 21 8.70 22.20 7.73
CA LEU A 21 7.47 22.86 7.30
C LEU A 21 6.74 23.53 8.47
N ARG A 22 5.89 24.51 8.13
CA ARG A 22 4.92 25.07 9.07
C ARG A 22 4.05 23.94 9.63
N HIS A 23 3.82 23.95 10.94
CA HIS A 23 3.14 22.87 11.67
C HIS A 23 3.84 21.50 11.61
N GLY A 24 5.11 21.43 11.18
CA GLY A 24 5.89 20.20 11.11
C GLY A 24 5.96 19.43 12.43
N ARG A 25 6.15 20.12 13.56
CA ARG A 25 6.15 19.49 14.90
C ARG A 25 4.83 18.77 15.21
N LEU A 26 3.68 19.36 14.83
CA LEU A 26 2.37 18.74 15.01
C LEU A 26 2.22 17.51 14.12
N ALA A 27 2.66 17.62 12.86
CA ALA A 27 2.62 16.52 11.90
C ALA A 27 3.51 15.34 12.32
N LEU A 28 4.69 15.60 12.90
CA LEU A 28 5.55 14.54 13.45
C LEU A 28 4.88 13.84 14.64
N LYS A 29 4.34 14.60 15.60
CA LYS A 29 3.57 14.02 16.72
C LYS A 29 2.39 13.18 16.23
N PHE A 30 1.71 13.64 15.19
CA PHE A 30 0.65 12.87 14.54
C PHE A 30 1.18 11.55 13.96
N LEU A 31 2.31 11.55 13.26
CA LEU A 31 2.91 10.31 12.73
C LEU A 31 3.35 9.34 13.84
N ASP A 32 3.95 9.85 14.91
CA ASP A 32 4.32 9.05 16.08
C ASP A 32 3.07 8.42 16.72
N HIS A 33 2.00 9.21 16.85
CA HIS A 33 0.70 8.71 17.32
C HIS A 33 0.12 7.63 16.41
N MET A 34 0.23 7.77 15.08
CA MET A 34 -0.19 6.72 14.14
C MET A 34 0.61 5.43 14.36
N GLY A 35 1.90 5.52 14.66
CA GLY A 35 2.73 4.38 15.05
C GLY A 35 2.27 3.75 16.36
N ALA A 36 1.97 4.56 17.38
CA ALA A 36 1.48 4.11 18.68
C ALA A 36 0.12 3.38 18.60
N LEU A 37 -0.71 3.72 17.62
CA LEU A 37 -1.96 3.01 17.31
C LEU A 37 -1.74 1.64 16.62
N GLY A 38 -0.50 1.21 16.40
CA GLY A 38 -0.16 -0.09 15.83
C GLY A 38 -0.33 -0.17 14.31
N LEU A 39 -0.32 0.97 13.60
CA LEU A 39 -0.41 0.96 12.14
C LEU A 39 0.87 0.39 11.51
N SER A 40 0.71 -0.29 10.37
CA SER A 40 1.86 -0.77 9.60
C SER A 40 2.73 0.37 9.09
N GLN A 41 4.03 0.12 8.93
CA GLN A 41 4.99 1.11 8.42
C GLN A 41 4.55 1.70 7.08
N GLY A 42 4.07 0.87 6.15
CA GLY A 42 3.55 1.35 4.86
C GLY A 42 2.36 2.31 5.02
N ARG A 43 1.53 2.14 6.05
CA ARG A 43 0.44 3.05 6.36
C ARG A 43 0.96 4.37 6.93
N VAL A 44 1.93 4.34 7.85
CA VAL A 44 2.59 5.55 8.38
C VAL A 44 3.29 6.33 7.27
N VAL A 45 4.03 5.66 6.39
CA VAL A 45 4.68 6.26 5.21
C VAL A 45 3.64 6.92 4.30
N LYS A 46 2.48 6.29 4.07
CA LYS A 46 1.40 6.92 3.32
C LYS A 46 0.96 8.24 3.96
N TYR A 47 0.74 8.28 5.28
CA TYR A 47 0.42 9.54 5.96
C TYR A 47 1.55 10.57 5.78
N ALA A 48 2.80 10.15 5.99
CA ALA A 48 3.98 11.00 5.86
C ALA A 48 4.15 11.60 4.45
N ASP A 49 3.83 10.85 3.40
CA ASP A 49 3.89 11.31 2.01
C ASP A 49 2.82 12.36 1.67
N HIS A 50 1.64 12.27 2.30
CA HIS A 50 0.51 13.17 2.01
C HIS A 50 0.50 14.44 2.88
N LEU A 51 1.32 14.49 3.94
CA LEU A 51 1.39 15.64 4.85
C LEU A 51 2.05 16.89 4.22
N PRO A 52 3.19 16.81 3.51
CA PRO A 52 3.87 18.00 2.99
C PRO A 52 3.01 18.90 2.10
N PRO A 53 2.22 18.39 1.13
CA PRO A 53 1.31 19.24 0.35
C PRO A 53 0.28 19.98 1.21
N LEU A 54 -0.27 19.31 2.23
CA LEU A 54 -1.25 19.89 3.15
C LEU A 54 -0.60 20.96 4.04
N LEU A 55 0.56 20.66 4.63
CA LEU A 55 1.28 21.59 5.51
C LEU A 55 1.68 22.88 4.79
N ARG A 56 1.97 22.82 3.49
CA ARG A 56 2.31 24.01 2.69
C ARG A 56 1.11 24.93 2.43
N ILE A 57 -0.12 24.41 2.43
CA ILE A 57 -1.32 25.20 2.13
C ILE A 57 -2.11 25.60 3.38
N MET A 58 -1.78 25.00 4.53
CA MET A 58 -2.37 25.38 5.81
C MET A 58 -1.72 26.66 6.33
N ASP A 59 -2.39 27.78 6.11
CA ASP A 59 -2.04 29.09 6.64
C ASP A 59 -2.66 29.39 8.01
N PHE A 60 -3.47 28.47 8.54
CA PHE A 60 -4.15 28.52 9.82
C PHE A 60 -3.55 27.55 10.85
N ASN A 61 -3.82 27.79 12.14
CA ASN A 61 -3.43 26.89 13.22
C ASN A 61 -4.37 25.67 13.27
N PRO A 62 -3.89 24.42 13.04
CA PRO A 62 -4.76 23.24 13.05
C PRO A 62 -5.54 23.00 14.35
N ARG A 63 -5.04 23.50 15.49
CA ARG A 63 -5.71 23.38 16.79
C ARG A 63 -6.94 24.29 16.91
N GLU A 64 -6.89 25.43 16.23
CA GLU A 64 -7.92 26.48 16.27
C GLU A 64 -8.68 26.56 14.94
N ALA A 65 -8.44 25.62 14.03
CA ALA A 65 -8.99 25.60 12.69
C ALA A 65 -10.51 25.74 12.73
N LYS A 66 -11.04 26.66 11.93
CA LYS A 66 -12.48 26.79 11.73
C LYS A 66 -12.93 25.95 10.53
N ARG A 67 -14.24 25.85 10.36
CA ARG A 67 -14.85 25.13 9.25
C ARG A 67 -14.37 25.66 7.90
N GLU A 68 -14.32 26.99 7.76
CA GLU A 68 -13.95 27.69 6.53
C GLU A 68 -12.48 27.43 6.15
N ASP A 69 -11.59 27.28 7.13
CA ASP A 69 -10.19 26.97 6.92
C ASP A 69 -10.01 25.57 6.31
N VAL A 70 -10.73 24.59 6.86
CA VAL A 70 -10.73 23.22 6.34
C VAL A 70 -11.38 23.17 4.96
N GLU A 71 -12.44 23.93 4.71
CA GLU A 71 -13.09 24.03 3.40
C GLU A 71 -12.14 24.58 2.33
N LYS A 72 -11.34 25.59 2.63
CA LYS A 72 -10.29 26.09 1.72
C LYS A 72 -9.28 25.01 1.37
N ALA A 73 -8.81 24.25 2.36
CA ALA A 73 -7.89 23.13 2.14
C ALA A 73 -8.53 22.02 1.28
N VAL A 74 -9.79 21.67 1.53
CA VAL A 74 -10.53 20.68 0.75
C VAL A 74 -10.78 21.17 -0.68
N ALA A 75 -11.10 22.45 -0.88
CA ALA A 75 -11.25 23.07 -2.19
C ALA A 75 -9.95 23.00 -2.99
N TRP A 76 -8.81 23.30 -2.33
CA TRP A 76 -7.48 23.13 -2.93
C TRP A 76 -7.23 21.67 -3.35
N ILE A 77 -7.56 20.68 -2.52
CA ILE A 77 -7.41 19.25 -2.88
C ILE A 77 -8.26 18.92 -4.11
N ASN A 78 -9.49 19.44 -4.17
CA ASN A 78 -10.41 19.18 -5.27
C ASN A 78 -9.96 19.82 -6.59
N SER A 79 -9.30 20.98 -6.55
CA SER A 79 -8.84 21.67 -7.75
C SER A 79 -7.58 21.07 -8.37
N ARG A 80 -6.84 20.23 -7.63
CA ARG A 80 -5.63 19.56 -8.18
C ARG A 80 -5.99 18.54 -9.26
N PRO A 81 -5.12 18.34 -10.27
CA PRO A 81 -5.27 17.31 -11.30
C PRO A 81 -4.91 15.90 -10.77
N TYR A 82 -5.37 15.57 -9.57
CA TYR A 82 -5.15 14.28 -8.93
C TYR A 82 -6.28 13.31 -9.25
N LYS A 83 -5.95 12.01 -9.27
CA LYS A 83 -6.96 10.94 -9.31
C LYS A 83 -7.88 11.03 -8.10
N LYS A 84 -9.13 10.57 -8.24
CA LYS A 84 -10.12 10.61 -7.15
C LYS A 84 -9.64 9.91 -5.88
N TRP A 85 -8.92 8.79 -6.01
CA TRP A 85 -8.30 8.08 -4.88
C TRP A 85 -7.22 8.90 -4.17
N THR A 86 -6.38 9.60 -4.92
CA THR A 86 -5.37 10.51 -4.36
C THR A 86 -6.04 11.69 -3.64
N LYS A 87 -7.10 12.28 -4.21
CA LYS A 87 -7.89 13.33 -3.54
C LYS A 87 -8.52 12.82 -2.25
N ARG A 88 -9.10 11.62 -2.27
CA ARG A 88 -9.66 10.95 -1.09
C ARG A 88 -8.60 10.76 -0.01
N ASP A 89 -7.39 10.33 -0.37
CA ASP A 89 -6.32 10.10 0.59
C ASP A 89 -5.82 11.40 1.23
N HIS A 90 -5.68 12.49 0.47
CA HIS A 90 -5.39 13.81 1.03
C HIS A 90 -6.48 14.27 2.01
N LYS A 91 -7.77 14.12 1.65
CA LYS A 91 -8.90 14.45 2.53
C LYS A 91 -8.89 13.63 3.83
N LEU A 92 -8.60 12.33 3.73
CA LEU A 92 -8.48 11.46 4.89
C LEU A 92 -7.35 11.91 5.83
N VAL A 93 -6.17 12.24 5.26
CA VAL A 93 -5.01 12.68 6.04
C VAL A 93 -5.28 14.04 6.69
N LEU A 94 -5.88 14.98 5.96
CA LEU A 94 -6.31 16.27 6.49
C LEU A 94 -7.27 16.08 7.68
N GLY A 95 -8.33 15.30 7.51
CA GLY A 95 -9.31 15.04 8.57
C GLY A 95 -8.67 14.43 9.81
N LYS A 96 -7.77 13.45 9.64
CA LYS A 96 -7.05 12.81 10.74
C LYS A 96 -6.07 13.75 11.44
N LEU A 97 -5.39 14.62 10.70
CA LEU A 97 -4.48 15.60 11.28
C LEU A 97 -5.24 16.64 12.13
N ILE A 98 -6.36 17.16 11.65
CA ILE A 98 -7.21 18.11 12.41
C ILE A 98 -7.81 17.42 13.64
N GLN A 99 -8.29 16.18 13.51
CA GLN A 99 -8.76 15.39 14.65
C GLN A 99 -7.67 15.24 15.71
N HIS A 100 -6.46 14.84 15.31
CA HIS A 100 -5.32 14.75 16.22
C HIS A 100 -4.94 16.11 16.83
N ALA A 101 -5.04 17.21 16.07
CA ALA A 101 -4.71 18.55 16.56
C ALA A 101 -5.68 19.04 17.63
N LYS A 102 -6.99 18.85 17.42
CA LYS A 102 -8.05 19.34 18.32
C LYS A 102 -8.30 18.42 19.52
N VAL A 103 -8.24 17.11 19.30
CA VAL A 103 -8.61 16.10 20.32
C VAL A 103 -7.38 15.51 21.02
N GLY A 104 -6.19 15.61 20.40
CA GLY A 104 -4.95 15.04 20.92
C GLY A 104 -4.69 13.59 20.52
N TYR A 105 -5.65 12.92 19.87
CA TYR A 105 -5.51 11.57 19.31
C TYR A 105 -6.44 11.38 18.10
N CYS A 106 -6.24 10.33 17.30
CA CYS A 106 -7.08 10.05 16.14
C CYS A 106 -7.30 8.56 15.88
N SER A 107 -8.28 7.96 16.54
CA SER A 107 -8.71 6.57 16.32
C SER A 107 -10.07 6.50 15.61
N GLY A 108 -10.62 5.31 15.42
CA GLY A 108 -12.02 5.13 15.01
C GLY A 108 -13.03 5.50 16.10
N THR A 109 -12.58 5.55 17.36
CA THR A 109 -13.38 5.89 18.54
C THR A 109 -13.21 7.35 18.98
N ALA A 110 -12.28 8.08 18.37
CA ALA A 110 -12.05 9.49 18.66
C ALA A 110 -13.25 10.33 18.20
N PRO A 111 -13.71 11.31 19.01
CA PRO A 111 -14.64 12.33 18.57
C PRO A 111 -14.17 12.94 17.25
N THR A 112 -15.08 13.10 16.30
CA THR A 112 -14.77 13.72 15.01
C THR A 112 -15.14 15.19 15.08
N PRO A 113 -14.17 16.12 14.96
CA PRO A 113 -14.48 17.55 14.99
C PRO A 113 -15.45 17.95 13.87
N GLU A 114 -16.35 18.89 14.15
CA GLU A 114 -17.38 19.36 13.19
C GLU A 114 -16.76 19.97 11.92
N GLU A 115 -15.55 20.52 12.03
CA GLU A 115 -14.81 21.11 10.92
C GLU A 115 -14.38 20.06 9.88
N VAL A 116 -14.39 18.78 10.22
CA VAL A 116 -14.00 17.67 9.33
C VAL A 116 -15.07 16.59 9.15
N SER A 117 -16.13 16.59 9.95
CA SER A 117 -17.18 15.55 9.95
C SER A 117 -17.93 15.43 8.61
N TRP A 118 -18.06 16.54 7.89
CA TRP A 118 -18.69 16.66 6.57
C TRP A 118 -17.87 16.08 5.41
N ILE A 119 -16.58 15.82 5.62
CA ILE A 119 -15.67 15.43 4.54
C ILE A 119 -16.00 14.00 4.10
N SER A 120 -16.65 13.88 2.94
CA SER A 120 -16.95 12.57 2.36
C SER A 120 -15.70 11.89 1.79
N LEU A 121 -15.46 10.64 2.20
CA LEU A 121 -14.39 9.77 1.70
C LEU A 121 -14.88 8.72 0.69
N ARG A 122 -16.14 8.82 0.23
CA ARG A 122 -16.72 7.91 -0.75
C ARG A 122 -16.22 8.27 -2.16
N VAL A 123 -15.62 7.29 -2.84
CA VAL A 123 -15.23 7.40 -4.25
C VAL A 123 -16.24 6.62 -5.08
N LYS A 124 -16.97 7.30 -5.97
CA LYS A 124 -18.03 6.69 -6.80
C LYS A 124 -17.51 6.00 -8.07
N GLU A 125 -16.26 6.21 -8.44
CA GLU A 125 -15.68 5.69 -9.69
C GLU A 125 -15.08 4.30 -9.49
N LYS A 126 -15.52 3.34 -10.30
CA LYS A 126 -14.83 2.06 -10.48
C LYS A 126 -13.66 2.34 -11.43
N ASP A 127 -12.47 2.54 -10.87
CA ASP A 127 -11.23 2.69 -11.63
C ASP A 127 -10.80 1.29 -12.15
N SER A 128 -11.62 0.66 -13.00
CA SER A 128 -11.31 -0.63 -13.61
C SER A 128 -10.45 -0.41 -14.84
N LYS A 129 -9.17 -0.06 -14.61
CA LYS A 129 -8.17 -0.03 -15.68
C LYS A 129 -7.95 -1.40 -16.33
N VAL A 130 -8.30 -2.46 -15.62
CA VAL A 130 -8.17 -3.85 -16.08
C VAL A 130 -9.53 -4.30 -16.58
N THR A 131 -9.65 -4.49 -17.89
CA THR A 131 -10.76 -5.16 -18.56
C THR A 131 -10.39 -6.63 -18.81
N PRO A 132 -11.35 -7.53 -19.06
CA PRO A 132 -11.05 -8.89 -19.49
C PRO A 132 -10.10 -8.93 -20.69
N ASP A 133 -10.26 -8.01 -21.64
CA ASP A 133 -9.41 -7.90 -22.84
C ASP A 133 -7.98 -7.45 -22.53
N SER A 134 -7.73 -6.91 -21.33
CA SER A 134 -6.38 -6.53 -20.87
C SER A 134 -5.65 -7.65 -20.13
N LEU A 135 -6.29 -8.81 -19.95
CA LEU A 135 -5.65 -10.00 -19.38
C LEU A 135 -4.71 -10.64 -20.40
N LEU A 136 -3.65 -11.26 -19.90
CA LEU A 136 -2.70 -11.97 -20.75
C LEU A 136 -3.42 -13.12 -21.47
N SER A 137 -3.27 -13.16 -22.79
CA SER A 137 -3.63 -14.34 -23.58
C SER A 137 -2.67 -15.49 -23.29
N LYS A 138 -3.02 -16.68 -23.76
CA LYS A 138 -2.13 -17.84 -23.67
C LYS A 138 -0.84 -17.59 -24.47
N GLU A 139 -0.96 -16.95 -25.62
CA GLU A 139 0.13 -16.59 -26.52
C GLU A 139 1.08 -15.59 -25.86
N ASP A 140 0.55 -14.59 -25.17
CA ASP A 140 1.35 -13.63 -24.40
C ASP A 140 2.13 -14.33 -23.29
N PHE A 141 1.46 -15.22 -22.55
CA PHE A 141 2.09 -15.99 -21.49
C PHE A 141 3.24 -16.85 -22.02
N GLU A 142 3.03 -17.58 -23.11
CA GLU A 142 4.06 -18.41 -23.75
C GLU A 142 5.24 -17.57 -24.26
N ALA A 143 4.98 -16.39 -24.83
CA ALA A 143 6.01 -15.46 -25.27
C ALA A 143 6.87 -14.96 -24.09
N ILE A 144 6.24 -14.58 -22.97
CA ILE A 144 6.95 -14.14 -21.76
C ILE A 144 7.80 -15.28 -21.19
N VAL A 145 7.27 -16.50 -21.10
CA VAL A 145 8.03 -17.67 -20.62
C VAL A 145 9.22 -17.97 -21.51
N LYS A 146 9.06 -17.86 -22.85
CA LYS A 146 10.14 -18.06 -23.81
C LYS A 146 11.25 -17.01 -23.66
N ALA A 147 10.88 -15.76 -23.38
CA ALA A 147 11.82 -14.67 -23.17
C ALA A 147 12.58 -14.75 -21.82
N ALA A 148 12.08 -15.52 -20.85
CA ALA A 148 12.75 -15.67 -19.56
C ALA A 148 14.06 -16.46 -19.68
N GLU A 149 15.17 -15.78 -19.38
CA GLU A 149 16.55 -16.25 -19.59
C GLU A 149 16.99 -17.30 -18.56
N ASN A 150 16.42 -17.27 -17.36
CA ASN A 150 16.82 -18.17 -16.28
C ASN A 150 15.63 -18.93 -15.66
N PRO A 151 15.89 -20.08 -15.00
CA PRO A 151 14.84 -20.92 -14.42
C PRO A 151 14.06 -20.24 -13.29
N ARG A 152 14.66 -19.27 -12.59
CA ARG A 152 13.99 -18.47 -11.55
C ARG A 152 12.89 -17.62 -12.15
N ASP A 153 13.18 -16.87 -13.20
CA ASP A 153 12.22 -15.95 -13.82
C ASP A 153 11.11 -16.73 -14.52
N ARG A 154 11.43 -17.88 -15.13
CA ARG A 154 10.42 -18.82 -15.62
C ARG A 154 9.48 -19.26 -14.49
N ALA A 155 10.02 -19.76 -13.39
CA ALA A 155 9.20 -20.21 -12.26
C ALA A 155 8.33 -19.08 -11.67
N LEU A 156 8.85 -17.85 -11.65
CA LEU A 156 8.11 -16.66 -11.22
C LEU A 156 6.88 -16.40 -12.08
N VAL A 157 7.03 -16.44 -13.42
CA VAL A 157 5.95 -16.19 -14.38
C VAL A 157 4.85 -17.25 -14.25
N TYR A 158 5.23 -18.54 -14.18
CA TYR A 158 4.26 -19.62 -13.97
C TYR A 158 3.48 -19.46 -12.66
N ALA A 159 4.17 -19.21 -11.54
CA ALA A 159 3.53 -19.04 -10.25
C ALA A 159 2.58 -17.84 -10.21
N LEU A 160 2.95 -16.71 -10.83
CA LEU A 160 2.08 -15.53 -10.93
C LEU A 160 0.83 -15.82 -11.75
N PHE A 161 0.99 -16.45 -12.91
CA PHE A 161 -0.11 -16.72 -13.83
C PHE A 161 -1.12 -17.70 -13.24
N GLU A 162 -0.65 -18.81 -12.67
CA GLU A 162 -1.53 -19.87 -12.19
C GLU A 162 -2.07 -19.63 -10.78
N ALA A 163 -1.24 -19.14 -9.86
CA ALA A 163 -1.65 -18.94 -8.47
C ALA A 163 -2.23 -17.54 -8.22
N THR A 164 -2.18 -16.62 -9.19
CA THR A 164 -2.74 -15.25 -9.09
C THR A 164 -2.28 -14.49 -7.85
N LEU A 165 -1.05 -14.78 -7.41
CA LEU A 165 -0.47 -14.24 -6.19
C LEU A 165 -0.23 -12.73 -6.35
N ARG A 166 -0.55 -11.97 -5.29
CA ARG A 166 -0.08 -10.58 -5.23
C ARG A 166 1.44 -10.57 -5.17
N PRO A 167 2.12 -9.55 -5.73
CA PRO A 167 3.58 -9.46 -5.66
C PRO A 167 4.14 -9.61 -4.25
N GLY A 168 3.49 -9.02 -3.23
CA GLY A 168 3.91 -9.17 -1.84
C GLY A 168 3.69 -10.58 -1.25
N GLU A 169 2.69 -11.34 -1.73
CA GLU A 169 2.46 -12.73 -1.32
C GLU A 169 3.56 -13.63 -1.90
N LEU A 170 3.89 -13.43 -3.19
CA LEU A 170 4.93 -14.17 -3.91
C LEU A 170 6.34 -13.89 -3.37
N LEU A 171 6.69 -12.61 -3.17
CA LEU A 171 8.02 -12.20 -2.70
C LEU A 171 8.29 -12.59 -1.24
N ALA A 172 7.24 -12.91 -0.47
CA ALA A 172 7.36 -13.41 0.90
C ALA A 172 7.45 -14.94 0.98
N MET A 173 7.37 -15.66 -0.14
CA MET A 173 7.48 -17.11 -0.16
C MET A 173 8.87 -17.58 0.24
N THR A 174 8.91 -18.70 0.95
CA THR A 174 10.14 -19.44 1.28
C THR A 174 10.10 -20.82 0.63
N VAL A 175 11.19 -21.59 0.71
CA VAL A 175 11.18 -23.00 0.27
C VAL A 175 10.07 -23.79 0.98
N GLY A 176 9.82 -23.51 2.27
CA GLY A 176 8.74 -24.15 3.03
C GLY A 176 7.32 -23.70 2.64
N SER A 177 7.18 -22.70 1.78
CA SER A 177 5.87 -22.26 1.27
C SER A 177 5.32 -23.15 0.16
N VAL A 178 6.12 -24.08 -0.38
CA VAL A 178 5.73 -24.96 -1.48
C VAL A 178 5.89 -26.42 -1.10
N GLU A 179 4.80 -27.17 -1.13
CA GLU A 179 4.80 -28.62 -0.95
C GLU A 179 4.63 -29.29 -2.32
N PHE A 180 5.58 -30.14 -2.71
CA PHE A 180 5.52 -30.87 -3.97
C PHE A 180 4.78 -32.20 -3.77
N LYS A 181 3.77 -32.45 -4.60
CA LYS A 181 3.04 -33.73 -4.71
C LYS A 181 3.44 -34.44 -6.00
N ASP A 182 2.74 -35.51 -6.39
CA ASP A 182 3.10 -36.31 -7.58
C ASP A 182 3.03 -35.51 -8.89
N LYS A 183 1.93 -34.77 -9.11
CA LYS A 183 1.65 -34.07 -10.38
C LYS A 183 1.37 -32.57 -10.24
N TYR A 184 1.44 -32.05 -9.02
CA TYR A 184 1.11 -30.66 -8.71
C TYR A 184 1.89 -30.23 -7.45
N CYS A 185 1.83 -28.95 -7.11
CA CYS A 185 2.34 -28.45 -5.84
C CYS A 185 1.26 -27.69 -5.08
N LEU A 186 1.44 -27.55 -3.77
CA LEU A 186 0.61 -26.71 -2.90
C LEU A 186 1.42 -25.50 -2.49
N ILE A 187 0.97 -24.32 -2.88
CA ILE A 187 1.54 -23.04 -2.45
C ILE A 187 0.73 -22.52 -1.27
N ALA A 188 1.39 -22.30 -0.13
CA ALA A 188 0.84 -21.67 1.05
C ALA A 188 1.41 -20.26 1.23
N VAL A 189 0.55 -19.24 1.17
CA VAL A 189 0.93 -17.83 1.34
C VAL A 189 0.07 -17.13 2.39
N ASN A 190 0.66 -16.17 3.09
CA ASN A 190 -0.08 -15.29 4.00
C ASN A 190 -0.75 -14.18 3.18
N GLY A 191 -2.07 -14.28 3.00
CA GLY A 191 -2.87 -13.21 2.43
C GLY A 191 -3.08 -12.06 3.42
N LYS A 192 -3.84 -11.05 2.99
CA LYS A 192 -4.15 -9.88 3.83
C LYS A 192 -4.94 -10.22 5.10
N THR A 193 -5.80 -11.24 5.05
CA THR A 193 -6.71 -11.61 6.14
C THR A 193 -6.58 -13.08 6.56
N GLU A 194 -6.09 -13.95 5.69
CA GLU A 194 -5.99 -15.40 5.96
C GLU A 194 -4.88 -16.03 5.11
N ILE A 195 -4.43 -17.21 5.53
CA ILE A 195 -3.54 -18.07 4.76
C ILE A 195 -4.30 -18.64 3.57
N LYS A 196 -3.74 -18.51 2.37
CA LYS A 196 -4.27 -19.15 1.16
C LYS A 196 -3.44 -20.38 0.84
N ARG A 197 -4.13 -21.46 0.49
CA ARG A 197 -3.53 -22.66 -0.09
C ARG A 197 -4.03 -22.83 -1.51
N ILE A 198 -3.12 -22.83 -2.45
CA ILE A 198 -3.42 -22.86 -3.88
C ILE A 198 -2.73 -24.09 -4.47
N PRO A 199 -3.42 -24.94 -5.27
CA PRO A 199 -2.84 -26.14 -5.85
C PRO A 199 -2.45 -25.98 -7.34
N PRO A 200 -1.38 -25.24 -7.68
CA PRO A 200 -0.96 -25.12 -9.07
C PRO A 200 -0.37 -26.42 -9.63
N VAL A 201 -0.75 -26.73 -10.87
CA VAL A 201 -0.36 -27.89 -11.67
C VAL A 201 0.75 -27.53 -12.66
N ILE A 202 0.57 -26.50 -13.48
CA ILE A 202 1.58 -26.16 -14.53
C ILE A 202 2.85 -25.56 -13.93
N SER A 203 2.75 -24.91 -12.78
CA SER A 203 3.88 -24.34 -12.04
C SER A 203 4.76 -25.40 -11.36
N PHE A 204 4.30 -26.65 -11.26
CA PHE A 204 5.03 -27.73 -10.60
C PHE A 204 6.44 -27.93 -11.15
N LYS A 205 6.58 -28.17 -12.46
CA LYS A 205 7.89 -28.45 -13.08
C LYS A 205 8.85 -27.26 -12.97
N PRO A 206 8.44 -26.00 -13.29
CA PRO A 206 9.30 -24.82 -13.12
C PRO A 206 9.76 -24.60 -11.67
N LEU A 207 8.84 -24.71 -10.69
CA LEU A 207 9.18 -24.53 -9.28
C LEU A 207 10.12 -25.63 -8.77
N LEU A 208 9.88 -26.88 -9.16
CA LEU A 208 10.73 -28.01 -8.77
C LEU A 208 12.15 -27.86 -9.35
N ARG A 209 12.26 -27.44 -10.61
CA ARG A 209 13.57 -27.15 -11.23
C ARG A 209 14.30 -26.06 -10.47
N ARG A 210 13.63 -24.94 -10.15
CA ARG A 210 14.22 -23.83 -9.39
C ARG A 210 14.68 -24.28 -8.00
N LEU A 211 13.91 -25.13 -7.33
CA LEU A 211 14.29 -25.68 -6.03
C LEU A 211 15.59 -26.48 -6.12
N LYS A 212 15.70 -27.38 -7.10
CA LYS A 212 16.91 -28.21 -7.31
C LYS A 212 18.17 -27.38 -7.56
N GLU A 213 18.05 -26.25 -8.25
CA GLU A 213 19.18 -25.34 -8.48
C GLU A 213 19.60 -24.59 -7.21
N THR A 214 18.66 -24.25 -6.31
CA THR A 214 18.97 -23.60 -5.02
C THR A 214 19.69 -24.53 -4.04
N VAL A 215 19.40 -25.83 -4.05
CA VAL A 215 20.01 -26.80 -3.12
C VAL A 215 21.44 -27.18 -3.55
N ARG A 216 21.82 -26.89 -4.80
CA ARG A 216 23.14 -27.18 -5.36
C ARG A 216 24.13 -26.01 -5.26
N SER A 217 23.67 -24.83 -4.88
CA SER A 217 24.45 -23.59 -4.70
C SER A 217 24.73 -23.33 -3.23
#